data_AF-A0A8T0H011-F1
#
_entry.id   AF-A0A8T0H011-F1
#
_cell.length_a   1.000
_cell.length_b   1.000
_cell.length_c   1.000
_cell.angle_alpha   90.00
_cell.angle_beta   90.00
_cell.angle_gamma   90.00
#
_symmetry.space_group_name_H-M   'P 1'
#
loop_
_entity.id
_entity.type
_entity.pdbx_description
1 polymer ?
#
loop_
_entity_poly.entity_id
_entity_poly.type
_entity_poly.pdbx_seq_one_letter_code
_entity_poly.pdbx_strand_id
1 'polypeptide(L)'
;MLASHTSIRHLFGKCISQYEKLRKKQAFLENYRKFPMFADNDLSEFDESREIVQNLVDEYKACESADYIKWGMEDRGKQVSGEGNTSGSIDSRVAPP
;
A
#
# COMPACT_ATOMS: atom_id res chain seq x y z
N MET A 1 -10.25 -18.77 -16.95
CA MET A 1 -8.94 -18.93 -16.26
C MET A 1 -8.80 -17.77 -15.29
N LEU A 2 -8.47 -18.02 -14.02
CA LEU A 2 -8.18 -16.99 -13.03
C LEU A 2 -6.66 -16.99 -12.80
N ALA A 3 -6.03 -15.82 -12.86
CA ALA A 3 -4.59 -15.69 -12.73
C ALA A 3 -4.22 -14.45 -11.92
N SER A 4 -3.37 -14.63 -10.91
CA SER A 4 -2.87 -13.58 -10.04
C SER A 4 -1.43 -13.24 -10.42
N HIS A 5 -1.24 -12.17 -11.19
CA HIS A 5 0.07 -11.71 -11.66
C HIS A 5 0.40 -10.32 -11.10
N THR A 6 1.65 -10.13 -10.63
CA THR A 6 2.16 -8.84 -10.13
C THR A 6 2.17 -7.75 -11.20
N SER A 7 2.06 -8.13 -12.48
CA SER A 7 2.01 -7.21 -13.62
C SER A 7 0.83 -6.22 -13.56
N ILE A 8 -0.20 -6.48 -12.76
CA ILE A 8 -1.31 -5.55 -12.49
C ILE A 8 -0.83 -4.19 -11.97
N ARG A 9 0.33 -4.13 -11.30
CA ARG A 9 0.94 -2.88 -10.82
C ARG A 9 1.14 -1.83 -11.92
N HIS A 10 1.34 -2.26 -13.18
CA HIS A 10 1.48 -1.36 -14.31
C HIS A 10 0.17 -0.61 -14.62
N LEU A 11 -0.98 -1.24 -14.41
CA LEU A 11 -2.28 -0.59 -14.57
C LEU A 11 -2.47 0.46 -13.48
N PHE A 12 -2.21 0.11 -12.22
CA PHE A 12 -2.32 1.05 -11.10
C PHE A 12 -1.37 2.24 -11.25
N GLY A 13 -0.13 2.02 -11.69
CA GLY A 13 0.80 3.12 -12.01
C GLY A 13 0.27 4.08 -13.10
N LYS A 14 -0.41 3.55 -14.13
CA LYS A 14 -1.09 4.39 -15.13
C LYS A 14 -2.28 5.15 -14.54
N CYS A 15 -3.04 4.54 -13.63
CA CYS A 15 -4.15 5.21 -12.94
C CYS A 15 -3.63 6.38 -12.09
N ILE A 16 -2.56 6.19 -11.32
CA ILE A 16 -1.91 7.25 -10.52
C ILE A 16 -1.48 8.41 -11.43
N SER A 17 -0.77 8.13 -12.53
CA SER A 17 -0.30 9.18 -13.44
C SER A 17 -1.44 10.00 -14.05
N GLN A 18 -2.57 9.35 -14.38
CA GLN A 18 -3.75 10.05 -14.88
C GLN A 18 -4.42 10.88 -13.78
N TYR A 19 -4.56 10.31 -12.58
CA TYR A 19 -5.10 11.00 -11.41
C TYR A 19 -4.29 12.26 -11.07
N GLU A 20 -2.95 12.19 -11.01
CA GLU A 20 -2.09 13.33 -10.70
C GLU A 20 -2.26 14.49 -11.68
N LYS A 21 -2.46 14.21 -12.97
CA LYS A 21 -2.71 15.25 -13.99
C LYS A 21 -4.02 15.99 -13.75
N LEU A 22 -5.06 15.29 -13.32
CA LEU A 22 -6.36 15.88 -12.99
C LEU A 22 -6.30 16.62 -11.65
N ARG A 23 -5.69 16.00 -10.65
CA ARG A 23 -5.52 16.54 -9.30
C ARG A 23 -4.70 17.83 -9.30
N LYS A 24 -3.61 17.91 -10.07
CA LYS A 24 -2.80 19.14 -10.21
C LYS A 24 -3.58 20.31 -10.79
N LYS A 25 -4.58 20.04 -11.64
CA LYS A 25 -5.46 21.07 -12.22
C LYS A 25 -6.71 21.34 -11.39
N GLN A 26 -6.88 20.63 -10.27
CA GLN A 26 -8.09 20.66 -9.44
C GLN A 26 -9.37 20.45 -10.28
N ALA A 27 -9.26 19.64 -11.34
CA ALA A 27 -10.34 19.44 -12.29
C ALA A 27 -11.39 18.45 -11.76
N PHE A 28 -12.66 18.71 -12.06
CA PHE A 28 -13.81 17.84 -11.74
C PHE A 28 -14.09 17.61 -10.24
N LEU A 29 -13.49 18.41 -9.34
CA LEU A 29 -13.66 18.26 -7.88
C LEU A 29 -14.99 18.82 -7.34
N GLU A 30 -15.62 19.74 -8.07
CA GLU A 30 -16.82 20.46 -7.60
C GLU A 30 -18.00 19.54 -7.29
N ASN A 31 -18.14 18.43 -8.03
CA ASN A 31 -19.19 17.45 -7.75
C ASN A 31 -18.89 16.61 -6.51
N TYR A 32 -17.62 16.40 -6.18
CA TYR A 32 -17.22 15.64 -5.00
C TYR A 32 -17.40 16.45 -3.71
N ARG A 33 -17.14 17.76 -3.75
CA ARG A 33 -17.35 18.69 -2.62
C ARG A 33 -18.79 18.75 -2.09
N LYS A 34 -19.77 18.23 -2.85
CA LYS A 34 -21.18 18.16 -2.42
C LYS A 34 -21.42 17.04 -1.40
N PHE A 35 -20.50 16.10 -1.26
CA PHE A 35 -20.64 14.98 -0.34
C PHE A 35 -20.00 15.30 1.02
N PRO A 36 -20.57 14.81 2.14
CA PRO A 36 -20.05 15.09 3.49
C PRO A 36 -18.59 14.70 3.70
N MET A 37 -18.12 13.66 3.01
CA MET A 37 -16.72 13.19 3.03
C MET A 37 -15.72 14.25 2.51
N PHE A 38 -16.17 15.21 1.71
CA PHE A 38 -15.36 16.28 1.14
C PHE A 38 -15.86 17.67 1.55
N ALA A 39 -16.56 17.74 2.69
CA ALA A 39 -17.01 19.00 3.29
C ALA A 39 -15.80 19.89 3.65
N ASP A 40 -16.04 21.20 3.79
CA ASP A 40 -15.01 22.17 4.17
C ASP A 40 -13.77 22.22 3.25
N ASN A 41 -13.93 21.72 2.01
CA ASN A 41 -12.85 21.58 1.04
C ASN A 41 -11.70 20.68 1.56
N ASP A 42 -12.01 19.77 2.49
CA ASP A 42 -11.12 18.70 2.86
C ASP A 42 -11.07 17.69 1.71
N LEU A 43 -9.90 17.55 1.12
CA LEU A 43 -9.64 16.65 0.02
C LEU A 43 -8.53 15.66 0.38
N SER A 44 -8.20 15.55 1.67
CA SER A 44 -7.14 14.67 2.20
C SER A 44 -7.39 13.20 1.86
N GLU A 45 -8.65 12.76 1.87
CA GLU A 45 -9.09 11.42 1.49
C GLU A 45 -8.57 10.99 0.10
N PHE A 46 -8.52 11.92 -0.87
CA PHE A 46 -7.99 11.63 -2.19
C PHE A 46 -6.47 11.45 -2.19
N ASP A 47 -5.77 12.16 -1.31
CA ASP A 47 -4.32 12.10 -1.20
C ASP A 47 -3.91 10.82 -0.45
N GLU A 48 -4.63 10.44 0.61
CA GLU A 48 -4.51 9.15 1.30
C GLU A 48 -4.78 7.97 0.36
N SER A 49 -5.89 8.03 -0.39
CA SER A 49 -6.22 7.01 -1.40
C SER A 49 -5.10 6.83 -2.43
N ARG A 50 -4.49 7.94 -2.89
CA ARG A 50 -3.36 7.89 -3.83
C ARG A 50 -2.13 7.26 -3.20
N GLU A 51 -1.84 7.57 -1.94
CA GLU A 51 -0.73 6.99 -1.20
C GLU A 51 -0.88 5.48 -1.04
N ILE A 52 -2.07 5.01 -0.67
CA ILE A 52 -2.35 3.57 -0.54
C ILE A 52 -2.11 2.83 -1.86
N VAL A 53 -2.60 3.37 -2.98
CA VAL A 53 -2.38 2.74 -4.30
C VAL A 53 -0.91 2.79 -4.72
N GLN A 54 -0.18 3.85 -4.35
CA GLN A 54 1.26 3.93 -4.58
C GLN A 54 2.01 2.85 -3.78
N ASN A 55 1.70 2.71 -2.50
CA ASN A 55 2.29 1.68 -1.63
C ASN A 55 2.01 0.28 -2.18
N LEU A 56 0.79 0.04 -2.69
CA LEU A 56 0.43 -1.22 -3.34
C LEU A 56 1.27 -1.49 -4.60
N VAL A 57 1.53 -0.47 -5.42
CA VAL A 57 2.40 -0.60 -6.60
C VAL A 57 3.82 -0.96 -6.19
N ASP A 58 4.33 -0.32 -5.14
CA ASP A 58 5.67 -0.54 -4.63
C ASP A 58 5.82 -1.93 -3.98
N GLU A 59 4.79 -2.40 -3.26
CA GLU A 59 4.71 -3.77 -2.74
C GLU A 59 4.74 -4.80 -3.88
N TYR A 60 3.91 -4.64 -4.92
CA TYR A 60 3.92 -5.54 -6.07
C TYR A 60 5.26 -5.55 -6.81
N LYS A 61 6.00 -4.42 -6.80
CA LYS A 61 7.35 -4.35 -7.35
C LYS A 61 8.35 -5.09 -6.45
N ALA A 62 8.21 -4.96 -5.13
CA ALA A 62 9.04 -5.69 -4.17
C ALA A 62 8.82 -7.21 -4.26
N CYS A 63 7.60 -7.66 -4.53
CA CYS A 63 7.26 -9.08 -4.78
C CYS A 63 8.04 -9.72 -5.95
N GLU A 64 8.54 -8.92 -6.89
CA GLU A 64 9.36 -9.41 -8.01
C GLU A 64 10.84 -9.62 -7.61
N SER A 65 11.25 -9.15 -6.43
CA SER A 65 12.60 -9.30 -5.88
C SER A 65 12.69 -10.47 -4.91
N ALA A 66 13.84 -11.15 -4.89
CA ALA A 66 14.15 -12.20 -3.92
C ALA A 66 14.22 -11.67 -2.47
N ASP A 67 14.42 -10.37 -2.29
CA ASP A 67 14.52 -9.71 -0.98
C ASP A 67 13.15 -9.26 -0.42
N TYR A 68 12.03 -9.68 -1.00
CA TYR A 68 10.68 -9.28 -0.55
C TYR A 68 10.45 -9.47 0.97
N ILE A 69 11.00 -10.55 1.54
CA ILE A 69 10.90 -10.84 2.98
C ILE A 69 11.47 -9.70 3.83
N LYS A 70 12.52 -9.02 3.37
CA LYS A 70 13.13 -7.88 4.07
C LYS A 70 12.28 -6.61 3.95
N TRP A 71 11.62 -6.41 2.81
CA TRP A 71 10.75 -5.26 2.56
C TRP A 71 9.61 -5.17 3.61
N GLY A 72 8.99 -6.31 3.96
CA GLY A 72 7.98 -6.38 5.03
C GLY A 72 8.54 -6.49 6.47
N MET A 73 9.86 -6.51 6.65
CA MET A 73 10.50 -6.50 7.98
C MET A 73 10.90 -5.10 8.42
N GLU A 74 11.22 -4.20 7.49
CA GLU A 74 11.53 -2.79 7.79
C GLU A 74 10.37 -2.05 8.45
N ASP A 75 9.12 -2.42 8.12
CA ASP A 75 7.90 -1.83 8.70
C ASP A 75 7.60 -2.38 10.11
N ARG A 76 7.75 -3.71 10.32
CA ARG A 76 7.54 -4.36 11.63
C ARG A 76 8.62 -4.03 12.67
N GLY A 77 9.85 -3.77 12.24
CA GLY A 77 10.94 -3.40 13.15
C GLY A 77 10.70 -2.08 13.89
N LYS A 78 9.87 -1.18 13.34
CA LYS A 78 9.52 0.10 13.98
C LYS A 78 8.44 -0.03 15.06
N GLN A 79 7.59 -1.06 15.02
CA GLN A 79 6.57 -1.30 16.06
C GLN A 79 7.12 -2.03 17.30
N VAL A 80 8.25 -2.72 17.20
CA VAL A 80 8.78 -3.59 18.28
C VAL A 80 9.74 -2.87 19.24
N SER A 81 10.00 -1.58 19.08
CA SER A 81 10.84 -0.81 20.03
C SER A 81 10.11 -0.33 21.29
N GLY A 82 8.91 -0.85 21.58
CA GLY A 82 8.21 -0.70 22.85
C GLY A 82 8.16 -2.03 23.61
N GLU A 83 9.12 -2.21 24.54
CA GLU A 83 9.12 -3.14 25.69
C GLU A 83 8.39 -4.50 25.57
N GLY A 84 9.15 -5.62 25.52
CA GLY A 84 8.54 -6.95 25.62
C GLY A 84 9.49 -8.15 25.60
N ASN A 85 10.16 -8.37 26.73
CA ASN A 85 10.75 -9.60 27.29
C ASN A 85 11.18 -10.80 26.38
N THR A 86 12.39 -11.28 26.65
CA THR A 86 13.06 -12.45 26.08
C THR A 86 12.41 -13.78 26.50
N SER A 87 12.01 -14.62 25.54
CA SER A 87 12.14 -16.09 25.64
C SER A 87 11.83 -16.75 24.30
N GLY A 88 12.87 -17.09 23.54
CA GLY A 88 12.74 -18.00 22.41
C GLY A 88 12.50 -19.43 22.90
N SER A 89 11.46 -20.09 22.40
CA SER A 89 11.38 -21.55 22.39
C SER A 89 11.07 -21.97 20.96
N ILE A 90 12.08 -22.57 20.33
CA ILE A 90 12.00 -23.17 19.00
C ILE A 90 11.34 -24.53 19.20
N ASP A 91 10.09 -24.70 18.80
CA ASP A 91 9.42 -26.00 18.82
C ASP A 91 9.90 -26.85 17.64
N SER A 92 10.65 -27.91 17.94
CA SER A 92 11.28 -28.81 16.99
C SER A 92 10.43 -30.05 16.74
N ARG A 93 9.22 -29.93 16.16
CA ARG A 93 8.36 -31.11 15.94
C ARG A 93 7.41 -31.12 14.73
N VAL A 94 7.84 -30.67 13.55
CA VAL A 94 7.13 -31.04 12.30
C VAL A 94 8.09 -31.60 11.26
N ALA A 95 8.05 -32.93 11.08
CA ALA A 95 8.64 -33.63 9.95
C ALA A 95 7.78 -33.44 8.69
N PRO A 96 8.37 -33.32 7.49
CA PRO A 96 7.61 -33.06 6.26
C PRO A 96 6.99 -34.34 5.69
N PRO A 97 5.89 -34.24 4.91
CA PRO A 97 5.46 -35.26 3.96
C PRO A 97 6.33 -35.26 2.68
#